data_AF-A5G555-F1
#
_entry.id   AF-A5G555-F1
#
_cell.length_a   1.000
_cell.length_b   1.000
_cell.length_c   1.000
_cell.angle_alpha   90.00
_cell.angle_beta   90.00
_cell.angle_gamma   90.00
#
_symmetry.space_group_name_H-M   'P 1'
#
loop_
_entity.id
_entity.type
_entity.pdbx_description
1 polymer ?
#
loop_
_entity_poly.entity_id
_entity_poly.type
_entity_poly.pdbx_seq_one_letter_code
_entity_poly.pdbx_strand_id
1 'polypeptide(L)'
;MKKNFLAAFTLAAIIAAGTATALAWTAPGGGITGSRHDINAYAKQNTEGLTVQGDVQERVCAFCHTPHHAYDPAANNADYLPLWSHELTKKNYAPYASDTLQASIGDPLIGPSRLCMSCHDGVVAIDTHYTNANETGSGTSQLTGDIFSIKDSEHGAVGAGDSLISDHPIGFNYIDAKTADKNAGGKLNQGINEESTPFAGNPNNVQIKDVLHLGTTMTCASCHDVHNKDNVASTVVDASAPGGRTESSVNYFVYAPQNGSQLCVTCHNK
;
A
#
# COMPACT_ATOMS: atom_id res chain seq x y z
N MET A 1 23.20 -14.09 -68.99
CA MET A 1 23.86 -13.89 -67.69
C MET A 1 23.52 -12.49 -67.20
N LYS A 2 22.67 -12.35 -66.17
CA LYS A 2 22.29 -11.14 -65.40
C LYS A 2 20.87 -11.34 -64.85
N LYS A 3 20.76 -12.14 -63.80
CA LYS A 3 19.63 -12.17 -62.86
C LYS A 3 20.27 -12.52 -61.53
N ASN A 4 20.28 -11.56 -60.60
CA ASN A 4 20.59 -11.64 -59.17
C ASN A 4 21.00 -10.23 -58.77
N PHE A 5 20.09 -9.38 -58.29
CA PHE A 5 20.39 -8.19 -57.45
C PHE A 5 19.11 -7.36 -57.16
N LEU A 6 17.97 -8.00 -56.89
CA LEU A 6 16.77 -7.25 -56.48
C LEU A 6 15.89 -8.07 -55.52
N ALA A 7 16.48 -8.50 -54.40
CA ALA A 7 15.75 -9.16 -53.31
C ALA A 7 16.42 -8.90 -51.95
N ALA A 8 16.87 -7.67 -51.70
CA ALA A 8 17.58 -7.31 -50.47
C ALA A 8 17.16 -5.97 -49.85
N PHE A 9 16.00 -5.42 -50.21
CA PHE A 9 15.53 -4.14 -49.62
C PHE A 9 14.07 -4.10 -49.16
N THR A 10 13.35 -5.23 -49.18
CA THR A 10 11.97 -5.31 -48.67
C THR A 10 11.80 -6.26 -47.48
N LEU A 11 12.90 -6.56 -46.76
CA LEU A 11 12.85 -7.31 -45.49
C LEU A 11 13.38 -6.49 -44.30
N ALA A 12 13.56 -5.17 -44.46
CA ALA A 12 13.96 -4.26 -43.39
C ALA A 12 12.81 -3.35 -42.91
N ALA A 13 11.61 -3.47 -43.47
CA ALA A 13 10.44 -2.65 -43.13
C ALA A 13 9.31 -3.43 -42.41
N ILE A 14 9.56 -4.69 -42.03
CA ILE A 14 8.67 -5.51 -41.18
C ILE A 14 9.38 -5.85 -39.86
N ILE A 15 10.20 -4.91 -39.38
CA ILE A 15 10.68 -4.85 -37.98
C ILE A 15 10.28 -3.47 -37.44
N ALA A 16 9.02 -3.11 -37.64
CA ALA A 16 8.39 -1.91 -37.07
C ALA A 16 7.02 -2.23 -36.45
N ALA A 17 6.79 -3.52 -36.16
CA ALA A 17 5.67 -3.99 -35.35
C ALA A 17 6.28 -4.70 -34.13
N GLY A 18 6.51 -3.96 -33.05
CA GLY A 18 7.11 -4.58 -31.86
C GLY A 18 7.73 -3.63 -30.84
N THR A 19 7.18 -2.43 -30.64
CA THR A 19 7.41 -1.69 -29.40
C THR A 19 6.08 -1.30 -28.80
N ALA A 20 5.23 -2.29 -28.58
CA ALA A 20 4.40 -2.26 -27.39
C ALA A 20 5.37 -2.49 -26.22
N THR A 21 5.94 -1.42 -25.66
CA THR A 21 6.38 -1.45 -24.27
C THR A 21 5.12 -1.52 -23.43
N ALA A 22 4.46 -2.69 -23.44
CA ALA A 22 3.67 -3.11 -22.32
C ALA A 22 4.66 -3.19 -21.17
N LEU A 23 4.66 -2.16 -20.33
CA LEU A 23 5.20 -2.26 -18.98
C LEU A 23 4.53 -3.50 -18.41
N ALA A 24 5.29 -4.58 -18.24
CA ALA A 24 4.86 -5.76 -17.53
C ALA A 24 4.68 -5.32 -16.07
N TRP A 25 3.51 -4.77 -15.75
CA TRP A 25 3.11 -4.56 -14.38
C TRP A 25 3.07 -5.94 -13.76
N THR A 26 3.77 -6.07 -12.65
CA THR A 26 4.07 -7.34 -11.99
C THR A 26 2.86 -8.25 -11.95
N ALA A 27 3.02 -9.47 -12.48
CA ALA A 27 2.12 -10.55 -12.17
C ALA A 27 2.03 -10.72 -10.63
N PRO A 28 0.85 -11.07 -10.08
CA PRO A 28 0.73 -11.48 -8.68
C PRO A 28 1.84 -12.48 -8.32
N GLY A 29 2.59 -12.21 -7.23
CA GLY A 29 3.75 -13.03 -6.83
C GLY A 29 5.12 -12.56 -7.34
N GLY A 30 5.22 -11.43 -8.06
CA GLY A 30 6.50 -10.81 -8.49
C GLY A 30 7.26 -10.04 -7.40
N GLY A 31 6.71 -9.94 -6.19
CA GLY A 31 7.25 -9.13 -5.09
C GLY A 31 6.91 -7.64 -5.23
N ILE A 32 7.72 -6.79 -4.60
CA ILE A 32 7.46 -5.34 -4.49
C ILE A 32 8.13 -4.50 -5.57
N THR A 33 8.99 -5.07 -6.41
CA THR A 33 9.60 -4.34 -7.54
C THR A 33 8.53 -3.94 -8.57
N GLY A 34 8.60 -2.72 -9.11
CA GLY A 34 7.62 -2.15 -10.05
C GLY A 34 6.28 -1.73 -9.43
N SER A 35 6.11 -1.91 -8.12
CA SER A 35 4.91 -1.53 -7.38
C SER A 35 5.04 -0.13 -6.76
N ARG A 36 3.99 0.41 -6.10
CA ARG A 36 4.11 1.74 -5.44
C ARG A 36 5.06 1.75 -4.23
N HIS A 37 5.32 0.57 -3.65
CA HIS A 37 6.30 0.38 -2.59
C HIS A 37 7.67 -0.05 -3.17
N ASP A 38 7.89 0.09 -4.49
CA ASP A 38 9.22 -0.01 -5.07
C ASP A 38 10.02 1.27 -4.82
N ILE A 39 10.59 1.39 -3.62
CA ILE A 39 11.36 2.57 -3.19
C ILE A 39 12.74 2.63 -3.88
N ASN A 40 13.05 1.70 -4.81
CA ASN A 40 14.18 1.89 -5.73
C ASN A 40 13.98 3.07 -6.69
N ALA A 41 12.77 3.61 -6.79
CA ALA A 41 12.50 4.89 -7.44
C ALA A 41 11.40 5.66 -6.70
N TYR A 42 11.73 6.82 -6.15
CA TYR A 42 10.77 7.71 -5.50
C TYR A 42 10.96 9.16 -5.95
N ALA A 43 9.90 9.95 -5.85
CA ALA A 43 9.93 11.35 -6.23
C ALA A 43 10.24 12.22 -5.01
N LYS A 44 11.21 13.12 -5.14
CA LYS A 44 11.59 14.10 -4.11
C LYS A 44 11.34 15.51 -4.64
N GLN A 45 10.51 16.26 -3.94
CA GLN A 45 10.33 17.69 -4.18
C GLN A 45 11.58 18.45 -3.71
N ASN A 46 12.14 19.29 -4.56
CA ASN A 46 13.22 20.21 -4.21
C ASN A 46 12.90 21.64 -4.70
N THR A 47 13.81 22.58 -4.46
CA THR A 47 13.66 23.99 -4.87
C THR A 47 13.56 24.20 -6.38
N GLU A 48 14.01 23.23 -7.18
CA GLU A 48 14.05 23.26 -8.64
C GLU A 48 12.90 22.47 -9.29
N GLY A 49 12.11 21.72 -8.50
CA GLY A 49 10.98 20.91 -8.95
C GLY A 49 10.99 19.48 -8.40
N LEU A 50 10.22 18.60 -9.03
CA LEU A 50 10.13 17.19 -8.66
C LEU A 50 11.27 16.40 -9.35
N THR A 51 12.08 15.68 -8.58
CA THR A 51 13.18 14.84 -9.10
C THR A 51 12.98 13.38 -8.72
N VAL A 52 13.35 12.44 -9.60
CA VAL A 52 13.40 11.02 -9.25
C VAL A 52 14.73 10.73 -8.54
N GLN A 53 14.64 10.10 -7.38
CA GLN A 53 15.77 9.52 -6.67
C GLN A 53 15.56 8.00 -6.60
N GLY A 54 16.62 7.26 -6.34
CA GLY A 54 16.55 5.81 -6.23
C GLY A 54 17.77 5.23 -5.54
N ASP A 55 17.59 4.05 -4.94
CA ASP A 55 18.72 3.29 -4.41
C ASP A 55 19.50 2.66 -5.57
N VAL A 56 20.74 3.11 -5.78
CA VAL A 56 21.62 2.59 -6.85
C VAL A 56 21.97 1.11 -6.69
N GLN A 57 21.73 0.56 -5.50
CA GLN A 57 21.94 -0.85 -5.18
C GLN A 57 20.66 -1.69 -5.36
N GLU A 58 19.54 -1.05 -5.74
CA GLU A 58 18.24 -1.68 -5.99
C GLU A 58 17.68 -2.50 -4.80
N ARG A 59 18.00 -2.10 -3.56
CA ARG A 59 17.64 -2.84 -2.34
C ARG A 59 16.23 -2.49 -1.84
N VAL A 60 15.21 -2.85 -2.62
CA VAL A 60 13.82 -2.49 -2.33
C VAL A 60 13.33 -2.85 -0.92
N CYS A 61 13.78 -3.99 -0.37
CA CYS A 61 13.39 -4.41 0.98
C CYS A 61 14.15 -3.69 2.11
N ALA A 62 15.29 -3.05 1.82
CA ALA A 62 16.15 -2.44 2.84
C ALA A 62 15.47 -1.30 3.58
N PHE A 63 14.53 -0.62 2.92
CA PHE A 63 13.72 0.44 3.51
C PHE A 63 12.78 -0.04 4.61
N CYS A 64 12.44 -1.33 4.62
CA CYS A 64 11.57 -1.92 5.62
C CYS A 64 12.34 -2.88 6.55
N HIS A 65 13.27 -3.66 6.03
CA HIS A 65 13.89 -4.77 6.74
C HIS A 65 15.42 -4.71 6.70
N THR A 66 16.04 -5.18 7.78
CA THR A 66 17.49 -5.39 7.85
C THR A 66 17.83 -6.74 8.48
N PRO A 67 18.80 -7.50 7.96
CA PRO A 67 19.20 -8.76 8.58
C PRO A 67 19.73 -8.60 10.02
N HIS A 68 20.38 -7.47 10.33
CA HIS A 68 20.98 -7.18 11.64
C HIS A 68 20.81 -5.70 11.99
N HIS A 69 20.96 -5.37 13.28
CA HIS A 69 20.80 -3.99 13.79
C HIS A 69 19.43 -3.39 13.43
N ALA A 70 18.40 -4.22 13.50
CA ALA A 70 17.03 -3.75 13.38
C ALA A 70 16.77 -2.65 14.41
N TYR A 71 15.87 -1.73 14.04
CA TYR A 71 15.35 -0.70 14.90
C TYR A 71 14.79 -1.36 16.17
N ASP A 72 15.48 -1.14 17.28
CA ASP A 72 15.09 -1.60 18.61
C ASP A 72 15.00 -0.35 19.49
N PRO A 73 13.81 0.25 19.65
CA PRO A 73 13.65 1.52 20.35
C PRO A 73 14.05 1.46 21.85
N ALA A 74 14.33 0.26 22.37
CA ALA A 74 15.14 -0.11 23.54
C ALA A 74 14.51 -1.31 24.24
N ALA A 75 14.93 -2.54 23.92
CA ALA A 75 14.81 -3.74 24.75
C ALA A 75 13.58 -3.81 25.68
N ASN A 76 12.36 -3.93 25.13
CA ASN A 76 11.22 -4.64 25.73
C ASN A 76 9.96 -4.56 24.85
N ASN A 77 9.72 -5.65 24.12
CA ASN A 77 8.44 -6.33 23.87
C ASN A 77 7.14 -5.51 23.91
N ALA A 78 6.64 -5.12 22.73
CA ALA A 78 5.19 -5.12 22.44
C ALA A 78 4.86 -4.85 20.97
N ASP A 79 5.75 -4.21 20.21
CA ASP A 79 5.44 -3.77 18.84
C ASP A 79 5.83 -4.80 17.75
N TYR A 80 5.01 -4.87 16.71
CA TYR A 80 5.26 -5.64 15.48
C TYR A 80 6.40 -4.98 14.68
N LEU A 81 7.65 -5.38 14.96
CA LEU A 81 8.85 -4.85 14.31
C LEU A 81 9.71 -5.98 13.70
N PRO A 82 9.26 -6.66 12.63
CA PRO A 82 9.96 -7.82 12.06
C PRO A 82 11.27 -7.41 11.37
N LEU A 83 12.34 -7.32 12.15
CA LEU A 83 13.64 -6.84 11.70
C LEU A 83 13.56 -5.45 11.02
N TRP A 84 12.75 -4.58 11.60
CA TRP A 84 12.42 -3.29 11.02
C TRP A 84 13.66 -2.41 10.84
N SER A 85 13.78 -1.71 9.72
CA SER A 85 14.98 -0.94 9.35
C SER A 85 14.74 0.56 9.19
N HIS A 86 13.55 1.04 9.56
CA HIS A 86 13.11 2.42 9.37
C HIS A 86 12.86 3.11 10.71
N GLU A 87 13.02 4.43 10.77
CA GLU A 87 12.71 5.19 11.98
C GLU A 87 11.20 5.21 12.20
N LEU A 88 10.73 4.88 13.41
CA LEU A 88 9.29 4.97 13.70
C LEU A 88 8.84 6.41 13.87
N THR A 89 7.60 6.68 13.43
CA THR A 89 6.95 7.96 13.70
C THR A 89 6.86 8.21 15.21
N LYS A 90 7.18 9.44 15.63
CA LYS A 90 7.02 9.91 17.02
C LYS A 90 5.71 10.68 17.21
N LYS A 91 4.90 10.79 16.15
CA LYS A 91 3.60 11.46 16.18
C LYS A 91 2.55 10.60 16.88
N ASN A 92 1.62 11.29 17.52
CA ASN A 92 0.39 10.70 18.03
C ASN A 92 -0.76 11.13 17.12
N TYR A 93 -1.65 10.20 16.79
CA TYR A 93 -2.76 10.48 15.87
C TYR A 93 -4.08 10.47 16.60
N ALA A 94 -4.92 11.48 16.36
CA ALA A 94 -6.31 11.42 16.77
C ALA A 94 -7.00 10.26 16.02
N PRO A 95 -7.63 9.28 16.70
CA PRO A 95 -8.27 8.16 16.03
C PRO A 95 -9.55 8.60 15.30
N TYR A 96 -10.04 7.74 14.40
CA TYR A 96 -11.36 7.90 13.79
C TYR A 96 -12.45 8.15 14.84
N ALA A 97 -13.31 9.14 14.58
CA ALA A 97 -14.41 9.48 15.47
C ALA A 97 -15.68 9.76 14.66
N SER A 98 -16.75 9.04 15.00
CA SER A 98 -18.08 9.25 14.44
C SER A 98 -19.14 8.79 15.45
N ASP A 99 -20.29 9.46 15.47
CA ASP A 99 -21.44 9.06 16.29
C ASP A 99 -21.96 7.66 15.95
N THR A 100 -21.63 7.15 14.76
CA THR A 100 -22.02 5.81 14.31
C THR A 100 -20.94 4.75 14.56
N LEU A 101 -19.80 5.10 15.16
CA LEU A 101 -18.74 4.14 15.47
C LEU A 101 -19.17 3.26 16.65
N GLN A 102 -19.25 1.95 16.42
CA GLN A 102 -19.59 0.95 17.43
C GLN A 102 -18.35 0.12 17.82
N ALA A 103 -17.24 0.80 18.09
CA ALA A 103 -15.97 0.19 18.48
C ALA A 103 -15.19 1.11 19.42
N SER A 104 -14.30 0.53 20.21
CA SER A 104 -13.32 1.29 21.00
C SER A 104 -11.97 1.23 20.29
N ILE A 105 -11.36 2.39 20.03
CA ILE A 105 -10.02 2.50 19.47
C ILE A 105 -9.08 2.87 20.61
N GLY A 106 -8.13 1.97 20.92
CA GLY A 106 -7.11 2.22 21.94
C GLY A 106 -5.92 2.96 21.36
N ASP A 107 -5.05 2.21 20.69
CA ASP A 107 -3.91 2.74 19.94
C ASP A 107 -4.20 2.59 18.44
N PRO A 108 -4.46 3.70 17.71
CA PRO A 108 -4.78 3.62 16.28
C PRO A 108 -3.61 3.06 15.46
N LEU A 109 -2.39 3.12 15.97
CA LEU A 109 -1.19 2.65 15.27
C LEU A 109 -0.75 1.26 15.72
N ILE A 110 -1.55 0.52 16.48
CA ILE A 110 -1.14 -0.80 16.99
C ILE A 110 -0.66 -1.73 15.87
N GLY A 111 0.45 -2.43 16.16
CA GLY A 111 0.99 -3.44 15.25
C GLY A 111 1.50 -2.87 13.92
N PRO A 112 1.17 -3.51 12.77
CA PRO A 112 1.65 -3.10 11.45
C PRO A 112 1.35 -1.64 11.06
N SER A 113 0.26 -1.06 11.58
CA SER A 113 -0.09 0.33 11.29
C SER A 113 1.03 1.31 11.68
N ARG A 114 1.77 1.03 12.77
CA ARG A 114 2.93 1.84 13.19
C ARG A 114 4.03 1.88 12.14
N LEU A 115 4.24 0.76 11.43
CA LEU A 115 5.22 0.65 10.36
C LEU A 115 4.77 1.43 9.13
N CYS A 116 3.51 1.30 8.73
CA CYS A 116 2.96 2.10 7.62
C CYS A 116 3.13 3.58 7.91
N MET A 117 2.77 4.02 9.13
CA MET A 117 2.90 5.42 9.51
C MET A 117 4.35 5.89 9.63
N SER A 118 5.35 5.02 9.72
CA SER A 118 6.74 5.49 9.61
C SER A 118 7.15 5.96 8.21
N CYS A 119 6.41 5.58 7.16
CA CYS A 119 6.61 6.15 5.83
C CYS A 119 5.53 7.21 5.49
N HIS A 120 4.30 6.98 5.98
CA HIS A 120 3.10 7.74 5.61
C HIS A 120 2.81 8.96 6.50
N ASP A 121 3.54 9.16 7.60
CA ASP A 121 3.30 10.25 8.59
C ASP A 121 3.60 11.68 8.12
N GLY A 122 4.27 11.78 6.97
CA GLY A 122 4.74 13.02 6.38
C GLY A 122 5.83 13.76 7.16
N VAL A 123 6.52 13.09 8.08
CA VAL A 123 7.66 13.67 8.82
C VAL A 123 8.88 12.78 8.88
N VAL A 124 8.72 11.46 8.90
CA VAL A 124 9.84 10.56 8.68
C VAL A 124 10.03 10.45 7.17
N ALA A 125 11.28 10.59 6.75
CA ALA A 125 11.62 10.56 5.34
C ALA A 125 11.65 9.10 4.85
N ILE A 126 10.95 8.81 3.75
CA ILE A 126 10.74 7.44 3.24
C ILE A 126 12.04 6.77 2.78
N ASP A 127 13.06 7.57 2.49
CA ASP A 127 14.39 7.13 2.07
C ASP A 127 15.31 6.81 3.25
N THR A 128 14.87 7.06 4.48
CA THR A 128 15.60 6.59 5.67
C THR A 128 15.57 5.07 5.71
N HIS A 129 16.72 4.45 5.97
CA HIS A 129 16.81 3.01 6.18
C HIS A 129 18.14 2.68 6.86
N TYR A 130 18.27 1.45 7.35
CA TYR A 130 19.31 1.01 8.29
C TYR A 130 19.42 1.87 9.56
N THR A 131 18.34 2.54 9.96
CA THR A 131 18.31 3.31 11.20
C THR A 131 18.28 2.36 12.39
N ASN A 132 19.32 2.39 13.22
CA ASN A 132 19.24 1.85 14.57
C ASN A 132 18.67 2.93 15.53
N ALA A 133 18.27 2.57 16.75
CA ALA A 133 17.61 3.53 17.65
C ALA A 133 18.45 4.77 18.03
N ASN A 134 19.77 4.75 17.77
CA ASN A 134 20.68 5.87 17.99
C ASN A 134 21.00 6.66 16.71
N GLU A 135 20.53 6.22 15.54
CA GLU A 135 20.73 6.89 14.26
C GLU A 135 19.38 7.41 13.74
N THR A 136 19.20 8.73 13.82
CA THR A 136 18.01 9.42 13.30
C THR A 136 18.38 10.22 12.05
N GLY A 137 17.49 10.25 11.06
CA GLY A 137 17.51 11.29 10.01
C GLY A 137 18.57 11.24 8.91
N SER A 138 18.91 10.07 8.35
CA SER A 138 19.77 10.01 7.14
C SER A 138 19.03 10.39 5.83
N GLY A 139 17.71 10.17 5.79
CA GLY A 139 16.86 10.46 4.65
C GLY A 139 16.34 11.89 4.64
N THR A 140 15.93 12.36 3.47
CA THR A 140 15.50 13.74 3.23
C THR A 140 14.21 13.86 2.44
N SER A 141 13.58 12.72 2.14
CA SER A 141 12.42 12.60 1.25
C SER A 141 11.16 12.34 2.07
N GLN A 142 10.68 13.38 2.76
CA GLN A 142 9.41 13.33 3.49
C GLN A 142 8.22 13.39 2.53
N LEU A 143 7.15 12.66 2.84
CA LEU A 143 5.88 12.84 2.14
C LEU A 143 5.24 14.15 2.62
N THR A 144 5.13 15.14 1.73
CA THR A 144 4.49 16.42 2.08
C THR A 144 3.14 16.51 1.39
N GLY A 145 2.09 16.32 2.18
CA GLY A 145 0.72 16.30 1.69
C GLY A 145 0.46 15.16 0.72
N ASP A 146 -0.60 15.34 -0.04
CA ASP A 146 -1.22 14.28 -0.79
C ASP A 146 -0.52 14.06 -2.17
N ILE A 147 0.75 14.39 -2.37
CA ILE A 147 1.40 14.16 -3.69
C ILE A 147 2.58 13.20 -3.52
N PHE A 148 2.44 11.98 -4.05
CA PHE A 148 3.49 10.99 -4.12
C PHE A 148 3.61 10.38 -5.51
N SER A 149 4.81 10.48 -6.09
CA SER A 149 5.22 9.92 -7.38
C SER A 149 4.78 10.69 -8.64
N ILE A 150 5.59 10.55 -9.69
CA ILE A 150 5.47 11.28 -10.98
C ILE A 150 4.60 10.52 -11.99
N LYS A 151 4.24 9.27 -11.68
CA LYS A 151 3.49 8.40 -12.60
C LYS A 151 1.98 8.51 -12.42
N ASP A 152 1.53 9.05 -11.30
CA ASP A 152 0.14 9.31 -11.00
C ASP A 152 0.05 10.47 -10.01
N SER A 153 -0.98 11.29 -10.14
CA SER A 153 -1.32 12.36 -9.20
C SER A 153 -1.94 11.76 -7.93
N GLU A 154 -1.28 10.76 -7.34
CA GLU A 154 -1.82 10.00 -6.23
C GLU A 154 -1.25 10.41 -4.88
N HIS A 155 -2.13 10.29 -3.90
CA HIS A 155 -1.95 10.79 -2.57
C HIS A 155 -1.32 9.72 -1.67
N GLY A 156 -0.04 9.90 -1.34
CA GLY A 156 0.74 8.97 -0.54
C GLY A 156 0.76 9.28 0.96
N ALA A 157 0.71 10.54 1.39
CA ALA A 157 0.66 10.85 2.82
C ALA A 157 -0.72 10.51 3.40
N VAL A 158 -0.73 10.07 4.67
CA VAL A 158 -1.95 9.82 5.44
C VAL A 158 -1.78 10.48 6.82
N GLY A 159 -2.88 10.86 7.47
CA GLY A 159 -2.80 11.41 8.82
C GLY A 159 -2.38 12.88 8.88
N ALA A 160 -2.71 13.67 7.86
CA ALA A 160 -2.40 15.09 7.80
C ALA A 160 -2.89 15.82 9.07
N GLY A 161 -2.02 16.65 9.65
CA GLY A 161 -2.32 17.35 10.91
C GLY A 161 -2.38 16.42 12.13
N ASP A 162 -1.71 15.27 12.07
CA ASP A 162 -1.61 14.28 13.14
C ASP A 162 -2.98 13.71 13.52
N SER A 163 -3.81 13.45 12.50
CA SER A 163 -5.21 13.05 12.67
C SER A 163 -5.61 11.99 11.65
N LEU A 164 -6.18 10.89 12.17
CA LEU A 164 -6.85 9.83 11.40
C LEU A 164 -8.38 9.92 11.53
N ILE A 165 -8.91 11.09 11.89
CA ILE A 165 -10.32 11.26 12.24
C ILE A 165 -11.28 10.97 11.07
N SER A 166 -10.80 11.14 9.83
CA SER A 166 -11.55 10.93 8.58
C SER A 166 -11.18 9.65 7.84
N ASP A 167 -10.24 8.88 8.36
CA ASP A 167 -9.76 7.64 7.75
C ASP A 167 -10.59 6.44 8.22
N HIS A 168 -10.54 5.33 7.49
CA HIS A 168 -11.21 4.11 7.96
C HIS A 168 -10.64 3.73 9.34
N PRO A 169 -11.48 3.42 10.34
CA PRO A 169 -11.00 3.11 11.67
C PRO A 169 -10.02 1.94 11.64
N ILE A 170 -8.97 2.05 12.46
CA ILE A 170 -7.95 1.03 12.74
C ILE A 170 -7.64 1.07 14.24
N GLY A 171 -7.00 0.04 14.76
CA GLY A 171 -6.67 -0.07 16.19
C GLY A 171 -7.85 -0.48 17.08
N PHE A 172 -8.87 -1.11 16.48
CA PHE A 172 -10.02 -1.67 17.19
C PHE A 172 -10.14 -3.18 17.01
N ASN A 173 -10.79 -3.86 17.95
CA ASN A 173 -11.11 -5.28 17.84
C ASN A 173 -12.32 -5.50 16.92
N TYR A 174 -12.10 -6.17 15.80
CA TYR A 174 -13.13 -6.46 14.80
C TYR A 174 -14.28 -7.32 15.34
N ILE A 175 -13.95 -8.31 16.17
CA ILE A 175 -14.92 -9.25 16.74
C ILE A 175 -15.84 -8.53 17.72
N ASP A 176 -15.27 -7.63 18.53
CA ASP A 176 -16.03 -6.79 19.46
C ASP A 176 -16.93 -5.82 18.69
N ALA A 177 -16.41 -5.19 17.63
CA ALA A 177 -17.19 -4.31 16.77
C ALA A 177 -18.35 -5.04 16.08
N LYS A 178 -18.11 -6.23 15.52
CA LYS A 178 -19.17 -7.10 14.94
C LYS A 178 -20.24 -7.45 15.97
N THR A 179 -19.81 -7.77 17.20
CA THR A 179 -20.73 -8.12 18.30
C THR A 179 -21.54 -6.91 18.78
N ALA A 180 -20.94 -5.72 18.74
CA ALA A 180 -21.56 -4.46 19.11
C ALA A 180 -22.45 -3.86 18.01
N ASP A 181 -22.28 -4.29 16.75
CA ASP A 181 -23.03 -3.83 15.59
C ASP A 181 -24.54 -4.09 15.75
N LYS A 182 -25.22 -3.01 16.13
CA LYS A 182 -26.67 -2.95 16.29
C LYS A 182 -27.19 -2.00 15.23
N ASN A 183 -27.88 -2.53 14.23
CA ASN A 183 -28.62 -1.68 13.29
C ASN A 183 -29.66 -0.82 14.03
N ALA A 184 -29.96 0.35 13.46
CA ALA A 184 -30.96 1.34 13.93
C ALA A 184 -32.43 0.86 13.91
N GLY A 185 -32.66 -0.44 14.12
CA GLY A 185 -33.97 -1.09 14.19
C GLY A 185 -33.97 -2.37 15.04
N GLY A 186 -32.95 -2.59 15.88
CA GLY A 186 -32.90 -3.73 16.81
C GLY A 186 -32.61 -5.10 16.18
N LYS A 187 -32.28 -5.15 14.87
CA LYS A 187 -31.71 -6.35 14.25
C LYS A 187 -30.21 -6.40 14.56
N LEU A 188 -29.83 -7.26 15.48
CA LEU A 188 -28.43 -7.56 15.82
C LEU A 188 -27.71 -8.14 14.58
N ASN A 189 -26.42 -7.83 14.41
CA ASN A 189 -25.47 -8.61 13.61
C ASN A 189 -25.66 -8.61 12.08
N GLN A 190 -25.82 -7.47 11.40
CA GLN A 190 -25.94 -7.49 9.91
C GLN A 190 -25.24 -6.36 9.16
N GLY A 191 -24.54 -5.43 9.81
CA GLY A 191 -23.72 -4.41 9.14
C GLY A 191 -22.26 -4.84 8.92
N ILE A 192 -21.77 -5.80 9.72
CA ILE A 192 -20.41 -6.35 9.66
C ILE A 192 -20.45 -7.87 9.39
N ASN A 193 -19.64 -8.34 8.44
CA ASN A 193 -19.53 -9.74 8.06
C ASN A 193 -18.72 -10.58 9.05
N GLU A 194 -18.93 -11.89 9.01
CA GLU A 194 -18.15 -12.87 9.78
C GLU A 194 -16.66 -12.83 9.42
N GLU A 195 -15.78 -13.00 10.38
CA GLU A 195 -14.33 -13.00 10.17
C GLU A 195 -13.83 -14.17 9.29
N SER A 196 -14.69 -15.18 9.07
CA SER A 196 -14.46 -16.26 8.10
C SER A 196 -14.80 -15.88 6.65
N THR A 197 -15.24 -14.64 6.39
CA THR A 197 -15.56 -14.18 5.03
C THR A 197 -14.27 -14.05 4.21
N PRO A 198 -14.20 -14.67 3.01
CA PRO A 198 -13.05 -14.53 2.12
C PRO A 198 -13.06 -13.18 1.39
N PHE A 199 -11.89 -12.63 1.14
CA PHE A 199 -11.73 -11.47 0.25
C PHE A 199 -12.09 -11.85 -1.19
N ALA A 200 -13.07 -11.14 -1.77
CA ALA A 200 -13.55 -11.42 -3.11
C ALA A 200 -12.41 -11.28 -4.14
N GLY A 201 -12.29 -12.25 -5.04
CA GLY A 201 -11.28 -12.23 -6.11
C GLY A 201 -9.84 -12.50 -5.66
N ASN A 202 -9.62 -12.76 -4.36
CA ASN A 202 -8.30 -13.08 -3.83
C ASN A 202 -7.82 -14.48 -4.30
N PRO A 203 -6.65 -14.60 -4.95
CA PRO A 203 -6.19 -15.88 -5.50
C PRO A 203 -5.82 -16.92 -4.43
N ASN A 204 -5.53 -16.47 -3.21
CA ASN A 204 -5.07 -17.31 -2.10
C ASN A 204 -6.19 -17.61 -1.09
N ASN A 205 -7.44 -17.21 -1.38
CA ASN A 205 -8.60 -17.40 -0.51
C ASN A 205 -8.36 -16.86 0.92
N VAL A 206 -7.67 -15.73 1.02
CA VAL A 206 -7.45 -15.01 2.29
C VAL A 206 -8.80 -14.62 2.89
N GLN A 207 -8.98 -14.87 4.18
CA GLN A 207 -10.16 -14.48 4.96
C GLN A 207 -9.84 -13.32 5.89
N ILE A 208 -10.86 -12.60 6.35
CA ILE A 208 -10.70 -11.47 7.29
C ILE A 208 -9.87 -11.88 8.51
N LYS A 209 -10.15 -13.04 9.11
CA LYS A 209 -9.40 -13.54 10.28
C LYS A 209 -7.91 -13.76 10.03
N ASP A 210 -7.49 -13.95 8.78
CA ASP A 210 -6.10 -14.24 8.43
C ASP A 210 -5.25 -12.95 8.41
N VAL A 211 -5.90 -11.79 8.34
CA VAL A 211 -5.25 -10.46 8.20
C VAL A 211 -5.51 -9.54 9.41
N LEU A 212 -6.18 -10.05 10.43
CA LEU A 212 -6.35 -9.35 11.71
C LEU A 212 -5.07 -9.45 12.54
N HIS A 213 -4.55 -8.31 12.99
CA HIS A 213 -3.39 -8.29 13.86
C HIS A 213 -3.72 -8.98 15.19
N LEU A 214 -2.87 -9.93 15.60
CA LEU A 214 -3.10 -10.80 16.76
C LEU A 214 -4.44 -11.55 16.72
N GLY A 215 -5.00 -11.76 15.51
CA GLY A 215 -6.23 -12.51 15.28
C GLY A 215 -7.53 -11.74 15.51
N THR A 216 -7.48 -10.51 16.04
CA THR A 216 -8.71 -9.74 16.34
C THR A 216 -8.66 -8.28 15.93
N THR A 217 -7.48 -7.68 15.80
CA THR A 217 -7.35 -6.22 15.68
C THR A 217 -7.24 -5.78 14.23
N MET A 218 -8.11 -4.85 13.83
CA MET A 218 -8.05 -4.21 12.51
C MET A 218 -6.90 -3.21 12.45
N THR A 219 -6.07 -3.33 11.42
CA THR A 219 -4.91 -2.47 11.16
C THR A 219 -4.84 -2.13 9.67
N CYS A 220 -3.88 -1.29 9.24
CA CYS A 220 -3.65 -1.04 7.81
C CYS A 220 -3.42 -2.35 7.04
N ALA A 221 -2.71 -3.30 7.65
CA ALA A 221 -2.42 -4.61 7.07
C ALA A 221 -3.64 -5.55 7.00
N SER A 222 -4.80 -5.15 7.54
CA SER A 222 -6.04 -5.90 7.36
C SER A 222 -6.70 -5.63 6.00
N CYS A 223 -6.28 -4.56 5.31
CA CYS A 223 -6.69 -4.26 3.94
C CYS A 223 -5.54 -4.39 2.95
N HIS A 224 -4.30 -4.12 3.39
CA HIS A 224 -3.13 -4.06 2.52
C HIS A 224 -2.13 -5.20 2.75
N ASP A 225 -1.64 -5.85 1.68
CA ASP A 225 -0.42 -6.68 1.70
C ASP A 225 0.72 -6.01 0.92
N VAL A 226 1.64 -5.39 1.66
CA VAL A 226 2.78 -4.70 1.05
C VAL A 226 3.74 -5.63 0.32
N HIS A 227 3.67 -6.96 0.51
CA HIS A 227 4.56 -7.92 -0.17
C HIS A 227 4.04 -8.39 -1.53
N ASN A 228 2.83 -7.98 -1.90
CA ASN A 228 2.23 -8.28 -3.20
C ASN A 228 2.09 -9.76 -3.54
N LYS A 229 2.00 -10.60 -2.50
CA LYS A 229 1.82 -12.05 -2.65
C LYS A 229 0.34 -12.42 -2.64
N ASP A 230 -0.46 -11.66 -1.90
CA ASP A 230 -1.86 -11.95 -1.65
C ASP A 230 -2.81 -10.90 -2.26
N ASN A 231 -2.26 -9.94 -3.02
CA ASN A 231 -3.05 -8.84 -3.56
C ASN A 231 -3.78 -9.17 -4.84
N VAL A 232 -4.74 -8.32 -5.16
CA VAL A 232 -5.46 -8.33 -6.42
C VAL A 232 -5.27 -7.01 -7.17
N ALA A 233 -5.09 -7.10 -8.48
CA ALA A 233 -5.09 -5.93 -9.35
C ALA A 233 -6.52 -5.55 -9.74
N SER A 234 -6.79 -4.26 -9.87
CA SER A 234 -8.05 -3.70 -10.36
C SER A 234 -7.83 -3.08 -11.74
N THR A 235 -8.70 -3.40 -12.70
CA THR A 235 -8.73 -2.67 -13.97
C THR A 235 -9.37 -1.31 -13.75
N VAL A 236 -8.58 -0.24 -13.92
CA VAL A 236 -9.09 1.14 -14.00
C VAL A 236 -9.18 1.55 -15.46
N VAL A 237 -10.30 2.19 -15.79
CA VAL A 237 -10.54 2.76 -17.11
C VAL A 237 -10.34 4.26 -16.98
N ASP A 238 -9.24 4.78 -17.50
CA ASP A 238 -9.08 6.24 -17.61
C ASP A 238 -9.95 6.72 -18.79
N ALA A 239 -11.09 7.32 -18.46
CA ALA A 239 -12.00 7.91 -19.44
C ALA A 239 -11.54 9.30 -19.93
N SER A 240 -10.53 9.88 -19.29
CA SER A 240 -9.92 11.18 -19.63
C SER A 240 -8.64 11.08 -20.47
N ALA A 241 -8.13 9.88 -20.73
CA ALA A 241 -6.94 9.67 -21.55
C ALA A 241 -7.13 10.19 -23.00
N PRO A 242 -6.20 11.01 -23.54
CA PRO A 242 -6.24 11.44 -24.93
C PRO A 242 -6.14 10.24 -25.88
N GLY A 243 -7.21 9.94 -26.62
CA GLY A 243 -7.25 8.83 -27.59
C GLY A 243 -8.29 7.73 -27.30
N GLY A 244 -9.05 7.83 -26.21
CA GLY A 244 -10.09 6.87 -25.83
C GLY A 244 -9.73 6.08 -24.58
N ARG A 245 -10.68 5.29 -24.07
CA ARG A 245 -10.57 4.50 -22.83
C ARG A 245 -9.28 3.68 -22.81
N THR A 246 -8.32 4.05 -21.96
CA THR A 246 -7.16 3.19 -21.67
C THR A 246 -7.47 2.36 -20.43
N GLU A 247 -7.50 1.05 -20.58
CA GLU A 247 -7.58 0.12 -19.45
C GLU A 247 -6.18 -0.10 -18.89
N SER A 248 -5.97 0.31 -17.64
CA SER A 248 -4.74 0.08 -16.88
C SER A 248 -5.06 -0.82 -15.70
N SER A 249 -4.25 -1.85 -15.47
CA SER A 249 -4.40 -2.74 -14.31
C SER A 249 -3.62 -2.16 -13.15
N VAL A 250 -4.28 -1.55 -12.16
CA VAL A 250 -3.63 -0.95 -10.98
C VAL A 250 -3.76 -1.83 -9.76
N ASN A 251 -2.66 -2.02 -9.04
CA ASN A 251 -2.61 -2.76 -7.80
C ASN A 251 -2.29 -1.81 -6.65
N TYR A 252 -3.28 -1.59 -5.77
CA TYR A 252 -3.17 -0.73 -4.57
C TYR A 252 -2.74 -1.50 -3.33
N PHE A 253 -2.18 -2.69 -3.55
CA PHE A 253 -1.83 -3.66 -2.52
C PHE A 253 -2.98 -4.14 -1.67
N VAL A 254 -4.18 -4.24 -2.22
CA VAL A 254 -5.37 -4.62 -1.44
C VAL A 254 -5.71 -6.09 -1.66
N TYR A 255 -6.27 -6.74 -0.63
CA TYR A 255 -6.67 -8.15 -0.68
C TYR A 255 -7.90 -8.43 -1.57
N ALA A 256 -8.71 -7.42 -1.89
CA ALA A 256 -9.88 -7.51 -2.78
C ALA A 256 -9.96 -6.29 -3.71
N PRO A 257 -10.60 -6.41 -4.90
CA PRO A 257 -10.66 -5.30 -5.85
C PRO A 257 -11.44 -4.12 -5.26
N GLN A 258 -11.11 -2.93 -5.70
CA GLN A 258 -11.92 -1.75 -5.36
C GLN A 258 -13.13 -1.61 -6.29
N ASN A 259 -13.08 -2.24 -7.47
CA ASN A 259 -14.20 -2.25 -8.41
C ASN A 259 -15.46 -2.84 -7.74
N GLY A 260 -16.59 -2.16 -7.88
CA GLY A 260 -17.85 -2.54 -7.24
C GLY A 260 -17.79 -2.56 -5.71
N SER A 261 -16.83 -1.87 -5.09
CA SER A 261 -16.62 -1.83 -3.64
C SER A 261 -16.33 -3.22 -3.03
N GLN A 262 -15.77 -4.15 -3.80
CA GLN A 262 -15.52 -5.53 -3.35
C GLN A 262 -14.68 -5.62 -2.06
N LEU A 263 -13.69 -4.75 -1.91
CA LEU A 263 -12.96 -4.59 -0.66
C LEU A 263 -13.87 -4.22 0.51
N CYS A 264 -14.72 -3.20 0.34
CA CYS A 264 -15.59 -2.69 1.39
C CYS A 264 -16.63 -3.73 1.81
N VAL A 265 -17.27 -4.38 0.83
CA VAL A 265 -18.34 -5.37 1.08
C VAL A 265 -17.81 -6.71 1.58
N THR A 266 -16.48 -6.89 1.64
CA THR A 266 -15.89 -8.03 2.32
C THR A 266 -16.14 -7.94 3.82
N CYS A 267 -15.91 -6.77 4.43
CA CYS A 267 -16.13 -6.57 5.87
C CYS A 267 -17.53 -6.02 6.19
N HIS A 268 -18.12 -5.23 5.28
CA HIS A 268 -19.42 -4.63 5.50
C HIS A 268 -20.53 -5.36 4.75
N ASN A 269 -21.64 -5.56 5.43
CA ASN A 269 -22.85 -6.10 4.85
C ASN A 269 -23.87 -4.96 4.74
N LYS A 270 -24.20 -4.57 3.51
CA LYS A 270 -25.08 -3.44 3.20
C LYS A 270 -26.30 -3.89 2.40
#